data_AF-A0A5C9SWU2-F1
#
_entry.id   AF-A0A5C9SWU2-F1
#
_cell.length_a   1.000
_cell.length_b   1.000
_cell.length_c   1.000
_cell.angle_alpha   90.00
_cell.angle_beta   90.00
_cell.angle_gamma   90.00
#
_symmetry.space_group_name_H-M   'P 1'
#
loop_
_entity.id
_entity.type
_entity.pdbx_description
1 polymer ?
#
loop_
_entity_poly.entity_id
_entity_poly.type
_entity_poly.pdbx_seq_one_letter_code
_entity_poly.pdbx_strand_id
1 'polypeptide(L)'
;MFEKLIVVILGGLFGFLLTILKESAAAKKSKAAETYYLSIIVTSRIEQFIVGCREVVTDNGTVDQNGYTYYHSQTPSFTPLELDVDWKILPQELLYDLLNLPQLVHEANSYISAVSDYAATPPDFAEFYEARATKYAALGLLAIQMSEKLRELGGLPKRKVEVWGDRQTFLLSLHETEEREIMRREFQQKMLDSLKARAHA
;
A
#
# COMPACT_ATOMS: atom_id res chain seq x y z
N MET A 1 69.81 -0.12 9.77
CA MET A 1 69.09 -0.39 8.50
C MET A 1 67.66 -0.86 8.76
N PHE A 2 67.43 -1.80 9.69
CA PHE A 2 66.12 -2.30 10.08
C PHE A 2 65.11 -1.25 10.60
N GLU A 3 65.54 -0.28 11.42
CA GLU A 3 64.63 0.76 11.95
C GLU A 3 64.00 1.63 10.85
N LYS A 4 64.77 1.99 9.82
CA LYS A 4 64.26 2.76 8.68
C LYS A 4 63.23 1.96 7.88
N LEU A 5 63.39 0.64 7.78
CA LEU A 5 62.45 -0.25 7.11
C LEU A 5 61.11 -0.33 7.88
N ILE A 6 61.18 -0.42 9.21
CA ILE A 6 60.00 -0.46 10.09
C ILE A 6 59.18 0.84 9.95
N VAL A 7 59.83 2.01 9.92
CA VAL A 7 59.16 3.30 9.77
C VAL A 7 58.43 3.41 8.43
N VAL A 8 59.04 2.96 7.33
CA VAL A 8 58.40 2.97 6.00
C VAL A 8 57.19 2.03 5.95
N ILE A 9 57.32 0.82 6.51
CA ILE A 9 56.24 -0.17 6.55
C ILE A 9 55.08 0.32 7.43
N LEU A 10 55.37 0.87 8.61
CA LEU A 10 54.35 1.44 9.51
C LEU A 10 53.63 2.62 8.88
N GLY A 11 54.36 3.52 8.19
CA GLY A 11 53.77 4.63 7.46
C GLY A 11 52.85 4.16 6.33
N GLY A 12 53.27 3.14 5.57
CA GLY A 12 52.46 2.51 4.52
C GLY A 12 51.20 1.84 5.05
N LEU A 13 51.30 1.06 6.13
CA LEU A 13 50.16 0.43 6.81
C LEU A 13 49.18 1.47 7.35
N PHE A 14 49.69 2.53 7.98
CA PHE A 14 48.86 3.60 8.52
C PHE A 14 48.12 4.36 7.41
N GLY A 15 48.80 4.67 6.30
CA GLY A 15 48.17 5.28 5.13
C GLY A 15 47.09 4.39 4.52
N PHE A 16 47.35 3.09 4.36
CA PHE A 16 46.38 2.13 3.86
C PHE A 16 45.14 2.02 4.77
N LEU A 17 45.33 2.01 6.09
CA LEU A 17 44.25 1.93 7.06
C LEU A 17 43.36 3.19 7.02
N LEU A 18 43.97 4.38 6.89
CA LEU A 18 43.23 5.64 6.71
C LEU A 18 42.43 5.67 5.41
N THR A 19 42.97 5.11 4.32
CA THR A 19 42.26 5.00 3.03
C THR A 19 41.02 4.12 3.17
N ILE A 20 41.14 2.92 3.75
CA ILE A 20 39.99 2.03 3.98
C ILE A 20 38.91 2.73 4.84
N LEU A 21 39.31 3.43 5.90
CA LEU A 21 38.38 4.15 6.77
C LEU A 21 37.64 5.26 6.00
N LYS A 22 38.37 6.05 5.20
CA LYS A 22 37.80 7.13 4.38
C LYS A 22 36.84 6.58 3.32
N GLU A 23 37.23 5.52 2.62
CA GLU A 23 36.39 4.87 1.60
C GLU A 23 35.13 4.29 2.23
N SER A 24 35.23 3.62 3.39
CA SER A 24 34.07 3.10 4.11
C SER A 24 33.13 4.21 4.56
N ALA A 25 33.66 5.31 5.09
CA ALA A 25 32.85 6.47 5.50
C ALA A 25 32.16 7.13 4.29
N ALA A 26 32.86 7.29 3.18
CA ALA A 26 32.31 7.83 1.94
C ALA A 26 31.21 6.93 1.36
N ALA A 27 31.44 5.61 1.32
CA ALA A 27 30.44 4.64 0.87
C ALA A 27 29.19 4.64 1.74
N LYS A 28 29.34 4.73 3.07
CA LYS A 28 28.20 4.87 4.00
C LYS A 28 27.41 6.14 3.77
N LYS A 29 28.09 7.28 3.54
CA LYS A 29 27.44 8.56 3.27
C LYS A 29 26.69 8.55 1.93
N SER A 30 27.27 7.96 0.88
CA SER A 30 26.61 7.79 -0.43
C SER A 30 25.34 6.95 -0.27
N LYS A 31 25.46 5.79 0.37
CA LYS A 31 24.32 4.90 0.64
C LYS A 31 23.20 5.61 1.40
N ALA A 32 23.53 6.39 2.44
CA ALA A 32 22.52 7.14 3.20
C ALA A 32 21.81 8.20 2.35
N ALA A 33 22.53 8.91 1.46
CA ALA A 33 21.94 9.88 0.56
C ALA A 33 21.02 9.21 -0.48
N GLU A 34 21.43 8.05 -1.02
CA GLU A 34 20.64 7.27 -1.96
C GLU A 34 19.39 6.66 -1.29
N THR A 35 19.51 6.11 -0.07
CA THR A 35 18.37 5.66 0.73
C THR A 35 17.39 6.80 0.97
N TYR A 36 17.88 7.98 1.37
CA TYR A 36 17.03 9.16 1.61
C TYR A 36 16.26 9.58 0.35
N TYR A 37 16.97 9.66 -0.80
CA TYR A 37 16.37 10.01 -2.08
C TYR A 37 15.30 9.00 -2.52
N LEU A 38 15.62 7.70 -2.48
CA LEU A 38 14.68 6.63 -2.80
C LEU A 38 13.44 6.72 -1.90
N SER A 39 13.63 6.85 -0.59
CA SER A 39 12.53 6.95 0.36
C SER A 39 11.62 8.12 0.04
N ILE A 40 12.13 9.30 -0.36
CA ILE A 40 11.30 10.44 -0.74
C ILE A 40 10.44 10.12 -1.97
N ILE A 41 11.07 9.65 -3.04
CA ILE A 41 10.41 9.44 -4.33
C ILE A 41 9.35 8.35 -4.21
N VAL A 42 9.71 7.20 -3.63
CA VAL A 42 8.78 6.07 -3.50
C VAL A 42 7.65 6.41 -2.52
N THR A 43 7.96 7.04 -1.37
CA THR A 43 6.92 7.47 -0.44
C THR A 43 5.94 8.43 -1.09
N SER A 44 6.42 9.40 -1.90
CA SER A 44 5.53 10.34 -2.60
C SER A 44 4.53 9.63 -3.51
N ARG A 45 4.97 8.61 -4.24
CA ARG A 45 4.11 7.81 -5.13
C ARG A 45 3.14 6.93 -4.35
N ILE A 46 3.59 6.34 -3.25
CA ILE A 46 2.73 5.56 -2.36
C ILE A 46 1.66 6.44 -1.70
N GLU A 47 1.97 7.67 -1.31
CA GLU A 47 0.95 8.60 -0.78
C GLU A 47 -0.09 8.99 -1.85
N GLN A 48 0.31 9.16 -3.11
CA GLN A 48 -0.64 9.37 -4.21
C GLN A 48 -1.58 8.16 -4.38
N PHE A 49 -1.01 6.95 -4.33
CA PHE A 49 -1.80 5.71 -4.37
C PHE A 49 -2.79 5.63 -3.19
N ILE A 50 -2.33 5.92 -1.96
CA ILE A 50 -3.19 5.95 -0.76
C ILE A 50 -4.35 6.95 -0.91
N VAL A 51 -4.09 8.13 -1.48
CA VAL A 51 -5.13 9.13 -1.75
C VAL A 51 -6.17 8.61 -2.74
N GLY A 52 -5.73 7.99 -3.83
CA GLY A 52 -6.66 7.39 -4.79
C GLY A 52 -7.44 6.21 -4.21
N CYS A 53 -6.85 5.39 -3.34
CA CYS A 53 -7.59 4.37 -2.59
C CYS A 53 -8.69 4.99 -1.72
N ARG A 54 -8.39 6.10 -1.02
CA ARG A 54 -9.40 6.83 -0.24
C ARG A 54 -10.53 7.33 -1.14
N GLU A 55 -10.20 7.93 -2.28
CA GLU A 55 -11.21 8.41 -3.23
C GLU A 55 -12.17 7.29 -3.65
N VAL A 56 -11.66 6.10 -3.97
CA VAL A 56 -12.50 4.93 -4.29
C VAL A 56 -13.35 4.47 -3.11
N VAL A 57 -12.78 4.44 -1.90
CA VAL A 57 -13.49 4.01 -0.68
C VAL A 57 -14.63 4.95 -0.31
N THR A 58 -14.47 6.25 -0.56
CA THR A 58 -15.48 7.27 -0.26
C THR A 58 -16.43 7.57 -1.42
N ASP A 59 -16.27 6.88 -2.54
CA ASP A 59 -17.11 7.07 -3.72
C ASP A 59 -18.41 6.28 -3.59
N ASN A 60 -19.49 6.98 -3.24
CA ASN A 60 -20.84 6.43 -3.19
C ASN A 60 -21.60 6.59 -4.53
N GLY A 61 -20.90 7.06 -5.57
CA GLY A 61 -21.47 7.37 -6.87
C GLY A 61 -22.48 8.53 -6.86
N THR A 62 -23.05 8.82 -8.03
CA THR A 62 -24.11 9.82 -8.19
C THR A 62 -25.22 9.25 -9.06
N VAL A 63 -26.46 9.47 -8.65
CA VAL A 63 -27.65 9.02 -9.37
C VAL A 63 -27.91 9.92 -10.58
N ASP A 64 -28.11 9.32 -11.75
CA ASP A 64 -28.42 10.01 -12.99
C ASP A 64 -29.94 10.32 -13.14
N GLN A 65 -30.32 10.91 -14.27
CA GLN A 65 -31.72 11.26 -14.56
C GLN A 65 -32.65 10.04 -14.73
N ASN A 66 -32.08 8.85 -14.97
CA ASN A 66 -32.79 7.59 -15.14
C ASN A 66 -32.79 6.75 -13.85
N GLY A 67 -32.18 7.25 -12.77
CA GLY A 67 -32.10 6.57 -11.48
C GLY A 67 -30.89 5.64 -11.30
N TYR A 68 -29.94 5.59 -12.24
CA TYR A 68 -28.75 4.74 -12.17
C TYR A 68 -27.59 5.44 -11.47
N THR A 69 -26.86 4.71 -10.61
CA THR A 69 -25.71 5.25 -9.88
C THR A 69 -24.39 5.04 -10.63
N TYR A 70 -23.64 6.11 -10.87
CA TYR A 70 -22.31 6.08 -11.53
C TYR A 70 -21.18 6.53 -10.60
N TYR A 71 -20.05 5.82 -10.65
CA TYR A 71 -18.83 6.14 -9.89
C TYR A 71 -17.98 7.18 -10.63
N HIS A 72 -17.20 7.97 -9.88
CA HIS A 72 -16.32 9.03 -10.43
C HIS A 72 -14.84 8.81 -10.09
N SER A 73 -14.57 8.01 -9.07
CA SER A 73 -13.22 7.71 -8.61
C SER A 73 -12.41 6.96 -9.67
N GLN A 74 -11.18 7.43 -9.90
CA GLN A 74 -10.22 6.74 -10.75
C GLN A 74 -9.61 5.56 -10.02
N THR A 75 -9.27 4.51 -10.78
CA THR A 75 -8.52 3.36 -10.28
C THR A 75 -7.11 3.81 -9.87
N PRO A 76 -6.73 3.75 -8.58
CA PRO A 76 -5.39 4.10 -8.16
C PRO A 76 -4.39 3.06 -8.68
N SER A 77 -3.24 3.54 -9.14
CA SER A 77 -2.17 2.71 -9.69
C SER A 77 -0.82 3.08 -9.09
N PHE A 78 0.06 2.09 -8.98
CA PHE A 78 1.45 2.28 -8.62
C PHE A 78 2.33 1.53 -9.62
N THR A 79 3.26 2.23 -10.26
CA THR A 79 4.15 1.70 -11.31
C THR A 79 5.60 1.78 -10.82
N PRO A 80 6.06 0.86 -9.95
CA PRO A 80 7.36 0.99 -9.30
C PRO A 80 8.52 1.07 -10.30
N LEU A 81 8.47 0.27 -11.37
CA LEU A 81 9.57 0.19 -12.34
C LEU A 81 9.71 1.44 -13.24
N GLU A 82 8.77 2.38 -13.18
CA GLU A 82 8.87 3.69 -13.84
C GLU A 82 9.64 4.72 -12.99
N LEU A 83 9.94 4.40 -11.73
CA LEU A 83 10.69 5.28 -10.84
C LEU A 83 12.19 5.07 -11.03
N ASP A 84 12.88 6.17 -11.32
CA ASP A 84 14.34 6.21 -11.45
C ASP A 84 15.02 6.25 -10.07
N VAL A 85 15.06 5.08 -9.41
CA VAL A 85 15.66 4.87 -8.08
C VAL A 85 16.35 3.49 -8.01
N ASP A 86 17.38 3.36 -7.16
CA ASP A 86 18.05 2.06 -6.94
C ASP A 86 17.31 1.17 -5.93
N TRP A 87 16.46 0.29 -6.45
CA TRP A 87 15.67 -0.68 -5.68
C TRP A 87 16.51 -1.63 -4.81
N LYS A 88 17.80 -1.84 -5.11
CA LYS A 88 18.68 -2.76 -4.36
C LYS A 88 19.00 -2.26 -2.95
N ILE A 89 18.72 -1.00 -2.66
CA ILE A 89 18.94 -0.38 -1.36
C ILE A 89 17.89 -0.83 -0.33
N LEU A 90 16.71 -1.25 -0.80
CA LEU A 90 15.60 -1.61 0.07
C LEU A 90 15.82 -2.96 0.78
N PRO A 91 15.32 -3.11 2.03
CA PRO A 91 15.17 -4.41 2.65
C PRO A 91 14.31 -5.34 1.77
N GLN A 92 14.65 -6.63 1.74
CA GLN A 92 14.03 -7.61 0.84
C GLN A 92 12.50 -7.65 0.96
N GLU A 93 11.95 -7.64 2.17
CA GLU A 93 10.50 -7.67 2.40
C GLU A 93 9.81 -6.42 1.83
N LEU A 94 10.35 -5.22 2.10
CA LEU A 94 9.78 -3.97 1.60
C LEU A 94 9.89 -3.87 0.06
N LEU A 95 10.98 -4.35 -0.51
CA LEU A 95 11.14 -4.45 -1.96
C LEU A 95 10.08 -5.36 -2.57
N TYR A 96 9.90 -6.57 -2.01
CA TYR A 96 8.88 -7.51 -2.46
C TYR A 96 7.48 -6.90 -2.37
N ASP A 97 7.13 -6.32 -1.23
CA ASP A 97 5.84 -5.68 -0.99
C ASP A 97 5.55 -4.62 -2.06
N LEU A 98 6.49 -3.70 -2.30
CA LEU A 98 6.34 -2.61 -3.28
C LEU A 98 6.22 -3.13 -4.71
N LEU A 99 7.02 -4.13 -5.10
CA LEU A 99 6.95 -4.72 -6.44
C LEU A 99 5.72 -5.59 -6.66
N ASN A 100 5.13 -6.14 -5.58
CA ASN A 100 3.92 -6.96 -5.65
C ASN A 100 2.63 -6.13 -5.61
N LEU A 101 2.68 -4.87 -5.14
CA LEU A 101 1.51 -4.00 -5.07
C LEU A 101 0.71 -3.87 -6.39
N PRO A 102 1.34 -3.74 -7.59
CA PRO A 102 0.60 -3.70 -8.86
C PRO A 102 -0.20 -4.99 -9.13
N GLN A 103 0.33 -6.14 -8.74
CA GLN A 103 -0.35 -7.43 -8.87
C GLN A 103 -1.57 -7.51 -7.94
N LEU A 104 -1.44 -7.04 -6.69
CA LEU A 104 -2.56 -6.97 -5.76
C LEU A 104 -3.68 -6.04 -6.25
N VAL A 105 -3.32 -4.91 -6.89
CA VAL A 105 -4.28 -4.02 -7.56
C VAL A 105 -4.98 -4.74 -8.71
N HIS A 106 -4.26 -5.51 -9.52
CA HIS A 106 -4.84 -6.29 -10.60
C HIS A 106 -5.85 -7.34 -10.07
N GLU A 107 -5.50 -8.06 -9.01
CA GLU A 107 -6.38 -9.05 -8.37
C GLU A 107 -7.64 -8.40 -7.78
N ALA A 108 -7.49 -7.25 -7.11
CA ALA A 108 -8.61 -6.47 -6.61
C ALA A 108 -9.57 -6.06 -7.74
N ASN A 109 -9.04 -5.53 -8.84
CA ASN A 109 -9.85 -5.12 -9.99
C ASN A 109 -10.53 -6.29 -10.68
N SER A 110 -9.86 -7.44 -10.77
CA SER A 110 -10.43 -8.66 -11.33
C SER A 110 -11.62 -9.14 -10.50
N TYR A 111 -11.50 -9.11 -9.18
CA TYR A 111 -12.61 -9.41 -8.27
C TYR A 111 -13.77 -8.40 -8.41
N ILE A 112 -13.47 -7.10 -8.44
CA ILE A 112 -14.49 -6.05 -8.59
C ILE A 112 -15.24 -6.21 -9.92
N SER A 113 -14.53 -6.51 -11.01
CA SER A 113 -15.16 -6.79 -12.31
C SER A 113 -16.10 -7.98 -12.22
N ALA A 114 -15.67 -9.09 -11.60
CA ALA A 114 -16.53 -10.25 -11.42
C ALA A 114 -17.78 -9.94 -10.59
N VAL A 115 -17.67 -9.11 -9.53
CA VAL A 115 -18.84 -8.66 -8.76
C VAL A 115 -19.77 -7.81 -9.64
N SER A 116 -19.21 -6.90 -10.44
CA SER A 116 -19.98 -6.08 -11.38
C SER A 116 -20.76 -6.93 -12.38
N ASP A 117 -20.14 -7.99 -12.90
CA ASP A 117 -20.71 -8.81 -13.99
C ASP A 117 -21.77 -9.80 -13.48
N TYR A 118 -21.58 -10.35 -12.28
CA TYR A 118 -22.35 -11.50 -11.81
C TYR A 118 -23.21 -11.26 -10.56
N ALA A 119 -23.00 -10.16 -9.83
CA ALA A 119 -23.67 -9.92 -8.54
C ALA A 119 -24.33 -8.55 -8.42
N ALA A 120 -23.70 -7.49 -8.95
CA ALA A 120 -24.21 -6.13 -8.82
C ALA A 120 -25.50 -5.95 -9.63
N THR A 121 -26.55 -5.46 -8.98
CA THR A 121 -27.85 -5.26 -9.63
C THR A 121 -28.27 -3.78 -9.63
N PRO A 122 -28.91 -3.31 -10.72
CA PRO A 122 -29.44 -1.95 -10.78
C PRO A 122 -30.62 -1.78 -9.80
N PRO A 123 -30.92 -0.54 -9.38
CA PRO A 123 -30.36 0.71 -9.91
C PRO A 123 -29.11 1.23 -9.20
N ASP A 124 -28.84 0.76 -7.97
CA ASP A 124 -27.81 1.32 -7.09
C ASP A 124 -26.45 0.59 -7.17
N PHE A 125 -26.42 -0.64 -7.69
CA PHE A 125 -25.22 -1.46 -7.83
C PHE A 125 -24.45 -1.60 -6.51
N ALA A 126 -25.16 -1.74 -5.39
CA ALA A 126 -24.57 -1.70 -4.04
C ALA A 126 -23.40 -2.69 -3.86
N GLU A 127 -23.50 -3.90 -4.41
CA GLU A 127 -22.44 -4.92 -4.33
C GLU A 127 -21.13 -4.46 -4.99
N PHE A 128 -21.23 -3.73 -6.10
CA PHE A 128 -20.06 -3.19 -6.80
C PHE A 128 -19.32 -2.14 -5.97
N TYR A 129 -20.07 -1.19 -5.38
CA TYR A 129 -19.47 -0.16 -4.52
C TYR A 129 -18.88 -0.77 -3.25
N GLU A 130 -19.55 -1.75 -2.64
CA GLU A 130 -19.05 -2.48 -1.48
C GLU A 130 -17.75 -3.26 -1.80
N ALA A 131 -17.70 -3.94 -2.95
CA ALA A 131 -16.50 -4.64 -3.39
C ALA A 131 -15.33 -3.68 -3.64
N ARG A 132 -15.59 -2.52 -4.27
CA ARG A 132 -14.59 -1.46 -4.46
C ARG A 132 -14.06 -0.95 -3.12
N ALA A 133 -14.94 -0.53 -2.23
CA ALA A 133 -14.57 0.02 -0.94
C ALA A 133 -13.74 -0.98 -0.13
N THR A 134 -14.17 -2.24 -0.08
CA THR A 134 -13.45 -3.30 0.66
C THR A 134 -12.04 -3.53 0.11
N LYS A 135 -11.90 -3.73 -1.20
CA LYS A 135 -10.60 -4.03 -1.80
C LYS A 135 -9.63 -2.85 -1.71
N TYR A 136 -10.11 -1.63 -1.99
CA TYR A 136 -9.26 -0.45 -1.93
C TYR A 136 -8.97 0.03 -0.52
N ALA A 137 -9.83 -0.24 0.47
CA ALA A 137 -9.50 -0.02 1.87
C ALA A 137 -8.35 -0.93 2.34
N ALA A 138 -8.38 -2.21 1.99
CA ALA A 138 -7.30 -3.15 2.30
C ALA A 138 -5.97 -2.74 1.62
N LEU A 139 -6.01 -2.40 0.33
CA LEU A 139 -4.84 -1.90 -0.41
C LEU A 139 -4.29 -0.59 0.18
N GLY A 140 -5.17 0.33 0.58
CA GLY A 140 -4.81 1.59 1.22
C GLY A 140 -4.08 1.37 2.55
N LEU A 141 -4.56 0.44 3.40
CA LEU A 141 -3.89 0.09 4.66
C LEU A 141 -2.51 -0.52 4.44
N LEU A 142 -2.38 -1.43 3.46
CA LEU A 142 -1.10 -2.02 3.09
C LEU A 142 -0.11 -0.95 2.62
N ALA A 143 -0.57 -0.03 1.76
CA ALA A 143 0.24 1.07 1.27
C ALA A 143 0.67 2.04 2.40
N ILE A 144 -0.19 2.30 3.39
CA ILE A 144 0.21 3.07 4.58
C ILE A 144 1.37 2.40 5.31
N GLN A 145 1.32 1.08 5.52
CA GLN A 145 2.42 0.35 6.17
C GLN A 145 3.72 0.46 5.37
N MET A 146 3.65 0.37 4.03
CA MET A 146 4.81 0.57 3.16
C MET A 146 5.38 1.99 3.28
N SER A 147 4.52 3.02 3.29
CA SER A 147 4.92 4.44 3.49
C SER A 147 5.62 4.63 4.83
N GLU A 148 5.09 4.06 5.91
CA GLU A 148 5.70 4.14 7.25
C GLU A 148 7.09 3.49 7.27
N LYS A 149 7.24 2.28 6.70
CA LYS A 149 8.55 1.60 6.57
C LYS A 149 9.55 2.42 5.74
N LEU A 150 9.12 3.00 4.62
CA LEU A 150 9.98 3.84 3.77
C LEU A 150 10.45 5.11 4.49
N ARG A 151 9.56 5.74 5.27
CA ARG A 151 9.88 6.92 6.08
C ARG A 151 10.87 6.60 7.18
N GLU A 152 10.70 5.48 7.86
CA GLU A 152 11.65 5.00 8.86
C GLU A 152 13.03 4.74 8.23
N LEU A 153 13.06 4.00 7.11
CA LEU A 153 14.28 3.67 6.38
C LEU A 153 15.05 4.94 5.93
N GLY A 154 14.33 5.94 5.45
CA GLY A 154 14.90 7.19 4.95
C GLY A 154 15.05 8.30 5.98
N GLY A 155 14.69 8.08 7.25
CA GLY A 155 14.68 9.15 8.26
C GLY A 155 13.77 10.34 7.91
N LEU A 156 12.66 10.07 7.20
CA LEU A 156 11.69 11.09 6.81
C LEU A 156 10.75 11.44 7.96
N PRO A 157 10.10 12.62 7.93
CA PRO A 157 9.04 12.93 8.87
C PRO A 157 7.94 11.87 8.87
N LYS A 158 7.41 11.57 10.06
CA LYS A 158 6.25 10.69 10.21
C LYS A 158 5.08 11.19 9.36
N ARG A 159 4.30 10.23 8.87
CA ARG A 159 3.08 10.52 8.10
C ARG A 159 2.13 11.40 8.93
N LYS A 160 1.59 12.45 8.31
CA LYS A 160 0.56 13.28 8.95
C LYS A 160 -0.80 12.61 8.75
N VAL A 161 -1.44 12.21 9.84
CA VAL A 161 -2.62 11.33 9.85
C VAL A 161 -3.86 11.99 9.22
N GLU A 162 -4.09 13.29 9.43
CA GLU A 162 -5.37 13.95 9.09
C GLU A 162 -5.54 14.37 7.62
N VAL A 163 -4.46 14.48 6.82
CA VAL A 163 -4.55 15.22 5.54
C VAL A 163 -4.64 14.31 4.30
N TRP A 164 -4.09 13.09 4.36
CA TRP A 164 -3.99 12.21 3.20
C TRP A 164 -4.39 10.80 3.63
N GLY A 165 -5.38 10.17 2.99
CA GLY A 165 -5.84 8.78 3.27
C GLY A 165 -5.72 8.34 4.73
N ASP A 166 -6.69 8.74 5.56
CA ASP A 166 -6.69 8.40 6.97
C ASP A 166 -6.88 6.89 7.13
N ARG A 167 -5.98 6.26 7.89
CA ARG A 167 -6.06 4.86 8.28
C ARG A 167 -7.46 4.54 8.83
N GLN A 168 -8.03 5.50 9.55
CA GLN A 168 -9.38 5.38 10.10
C GLN A 168 -10.44 5.19 9.02
N THR A 169 -10.39 5.93 7.90
CA THR A 169 -11.34 5.79 6.79
C THR A 169 -11.36 4.36 6.26
N PHE A 170 -10.18 3.76 6.07
CA PHE A 170 -10.08 2.39 5.59
C PHE A 170 -10.57 1.36 6.61
N LEU A 171 -10.19 1.54 7.88
CA LEU A 171 -10.65 0.64 8.96
C LEU A 171 -12.16 0.69 9.14
N LEU A 172 -12.76 1.88 9.10
CA LEU A 172 -14.21 2.06 9.19
C LEU A 172 -14.92 1.37 8.02
N SER A 173 -14.45 1.57 6.79
CA SER A 173 -15.05 0.94 5.61
C SER A 173 -15.02 -0.59 5.68
N LEU A 174 -13.92 -1.18 6.15
CA LEU A 174 -13.81 -2.62 6.36
C LEU A 174 -14.74 -3.12 7.47
N HIS A 175 -14.80 -2.39 8.59
CA HIS A 175 -15.68 -2.73 9.71
C HIS A 175 -17.16 -2.70 9.30
N GLU A 176 -17.60 -1.65 8.62
CA GLU A 176 -18.98 -1.54 8.13
C GLU A 176 -19.34 -2.68 7.16
N THR A 177 -18.39 -3.13 6.35
CA THR A 177 -18.60 -4.26 5.44
C THR A 177 -18.72 -5.57 6.21
N GLU A 178 -17.86 -5.79 7.21
CA GLU A 178 -17.95 -6.97 8.08
C GLU A 178 -19.29 -7.03 8.83
N GLU A 179 -19.78 -5.91 9.36
CA GLU A 179 -21.10 -5.81 9.99
C GLU A 179 -22.22 -6.16 9.01
N ARG A 180 -22.17 -5.64 7.78
CA ARG A 180 -23.15 -5.97 6.73
C ARG A 180 -23.14 -7.46 6.39
N GLU A 181 -21.98 -8.08 6.29
CA GLU A 181 -21.88 -9.52 6.05
C GLU A 181 -22.49 -10.34 7.19
N ILE A 182 -22.23 -9.98 8.45
CA ILE A 182 -22.81 -10.64 9.62
C ILE A 182 -24.35 -10.54 9.56
N MET A 183 -24.89 -9.33 9.34
CA MET A 183 -26.34 -9.12 9.23
C MET A 183 -26.97 -9.92 8.10
N ARG A 184 -26.32 -9.98 6.92
CA ARG A 184 -26.80 -10.79 5.78
C ARG A 184 -26.83 -12.28 6.11
N ARG A 185 -25.79 -12.81 6.77
CA ARG A 185 -25.75 -14.22 7.19
C ARG A 185 -26.83 -14.55 8.21
N GLU A 186 -27.04 -13.68 9.21
CA GLU A 186 -28.10 -13.86 10.20
C GLU A 186 -29.49 -13.84 9.57
N PHE A 187 -29.73 -12.92 8.64
CA PHE A 187 -31.00 -12.84 7.91
C PHE A 187 -31.24 -14.09 7.06
N GLN A 188 -30.23 -14.55 6.31
CA GLN A 188 -30.31 -15.78 5.53
C GLN A 188 -30.61 -16.99 6.41
N GLN A 189 -29.96 -17.10 7.57
CA GLN A 189 -30.20 -18.19 8.51
C GLN A 189 -31.65 -18.17 9.05
N LYS A 190 -32.14 -17.01 9.50
CA LYS A 190 -33.53 -16.84 9.94
C LYS A 190 -34.54 -17.19 8.85
N MET A 191 -34.27 -16.80 7.61
CA MET A 191 -35.09 -17.16 6.45
C MET A 191 -35.14 -18.67 6.24
N LEU A 192 -33.98 -19.35 6.24
CA LEU A 192 -33.90 -20.81 6.09
C LEU A 192 -34.66 -21.54 7.20
N ASP A 193 -34.52 -21.08 8.44
CA ASP A 193 -35.21 -21.70 9.58
C ASP A 193 -36.74 -21.51 9.50
N SER A 194 -37.19 -20.34 9.03
CA SER A 194 -38.61 -20.08 8.81
C SER A 194 -39.22 -20.97 7.71
N LEU A 195 -38.45 -21.25 6.64
CA LEU A 195 -38.88 -22.12 5.56
C LEU A 195 -38.98 -23.58 6.03
N LYS A 196 -38.01 -24.05 6.83
CA LYS A 196 -38.05 -25.39 7.44
C LYS A 196 -39.26 -25.54 8.37
N ALA A 197 -39.52 -24.54 9.22
CA ALA A 197 -40.66 -24.56 10.13
C ALA A 197 -42.00 -24.66 9.38
N ARG A 198 -42.14 -23.99 8.24
CA ARG A 198 -43.33 -24.06 7.37
C ARG A 198 -43.44 -25.38 6.60
N ALA A 199 -42.33 -26.05 6.30
CA ALA A 199 -42.34 -27.34 5.61
C ALA A 199 -42.68 -28.51 6.55
N HIS A 200 -42.57 -28.33 7.87
CA HIS A 200 -42.89 -29.32 8.90
C HIS A 200 -44.24 -29.08 9.61
N ALA A 201 -45.00 -28.05 9.20
CA ALA A 201 -46.35 -27.74 9.67
C ALA A 201 -47.39 -28.21 8.65
#